data_AF-X0VUS5-F1
#
_entry.id   AF-X0VUS5-F1
#
_cell.length_a   1.000
_cell.length_b   1.000
_cell.length_c   1.000
_cell.angle_alpha   90.00
_cell.angle_beta   90.00
_cell.angle_gamma   90.00
#
_symmetry.space_group_name_H-M   'P 1'
#
loop_
_entity.id
_entity.type
_entity.pdbx_description
1 polymer ?
#
loop_
_entity_poly.entity_id
_entity_poly.type
_entity_poly.pdbx_seq_one_letter_code
_entity_poly.pdbx_strand_id
1 'polypeptide(L)'
;TIRLAQELNIDTAQFSGVCAYPGTEYYMWCKENSYLVPKSWPEWVDENLEQRAIINFPQLSVDEINRLVDKGLKDFYLRPRQMIIMLKNIKSWTDIKTKFYGLKSFFNYFSGAKK
;
A
#
# COMPACT_ATOMS: atom_id res chain seq x y z
N THR A 1 9.25 2.40 11.62
CA THR A 1 8.22 3.21 10.93
C THR A 1 6.80 2.78 11.24
N ILE A 2 6.39 1.52 11.00
CA ILE A 2 4.99 1.06 11.26
C ILE A 2 4.57 1.33 12.72
N ARG A 3 5.41 0.96 13.69
CA ARG A 3 5.15 1.23 15.13
C ARG A 3 4.87 2.70 15.41
N LEU A 4 5.67 3.60 14.85
CA LEU A 4 5.48 5.05 15.02
C LEU A 4 4.12 5.47 14.45
N ALA A 5 3.76 5.03 13.25
CA ALA A 5 2.45 5.32 12.67
C ALA A 5 1.29 4.83 13.56
N GLN A 6 1.45 3.68 14.23
CA GLN A 6 0.48 3.16 15.18
C GLN A 6 0.40 3.96 16.49
N GLU A 7 1.46 4.67 16.88
CA GLU A 7 1.49 5.50 18.10
C GLU A 7 0.91 6.91 17.84
N LEU A 8 0.99 7.40 16.61
CA LEU A 8 0.48 8.72 16.21
C LEU A 8 -1.07 8.79 16.27
N ASN A 9 -1.57 9.95 16.70
CA ASN A 9 -2.99 10.30 16.69
C ASN A 9 -3.43 10.85 15.33
N ILE A 10 -3.34 10.00 14.30
CA ILE A 10 -3.72 10.31 12.92
C ILE A 10 -4.88 9.41 12.48
N ASP A 11 -5.75 9.96 11.64
CA ASP A 11 -6.94 9.26 11.14
C ASP A 11 -6.65 8.35 9.95
N THR A 12 -5.60 8.63 9.19
CA THR A 12 -5.21 7.87 7.99
C THR A 12 -3.70 7.74 7.92
N ALA A 13 -3.24 6.65 7.33
CA ALA A 13 -1.84 6.42 6.99
C ALA A 13 -1.75 5.76 5.61
N GLN A 14 -0.72 6.11 4.86
CA GLN A 14 -0.38 5.49 3.60
C GLN A 14 0.96 4.77 3.74
N PHE A 15 1.00 3.51 3.29
CA PHE A 15 2.21 2.73 3.15
C PHE A 15 2.32 2.36 1.67
N SER A 16 3.45 2.68 1.05
CA SER A 16 3.69 2.40 -0.36
C SER A 16 5.17 2.10 -0.60
N GLY A 17 5.43 1.24 -1.58
CA GLY A 17 6.77 1.11 -2.15
C GLY A 17 7.10 2.33 -3.01
N VAL A 18 8.36 2.78 -2.97
CA VAL A 18 8.80 3.91 -3.81
C VAL A 18 8.78 3.48 -5.28
N CYS A 19 8.11 4.28 -6.11
CA CYS A 19 8.16 4.13 -7.55
C CYS A 19 9.34 4.94 -8.11
N ALA A 20 10.22 4.28 -8.86
CA ALA A 20 11.30 4.95 -9.56
C ALA A 20 10.80 5.53 -10.89
N TYR A 21 10.34 6.77 -10.90
CA TYR A 21 9.81 7.37 -12.12
C TYR A 21 10.92 7.72 -13.13
N PRO A 22 10.71 7.44 -14.43
CA PRO A 22 11.66 7.78 -15.49
C PRO A 22 12.03 9.26 -15.50
N GLY A 23 13.31 9.56 -15.70
CA GLY A 23 13.82 10.94 -15.66
C GLY A 23 14.15 11.47 -14.27
N THR A 24 13.92 10.69 -13.20
CA THR A 24 14.40 11.02 -11.86
C THR A 24 15.80 10.45 -11.60
N GLU A 25 16.56 11.10 -10.72
CA GLU A 25 17.85 10.59 -10.26
C GLU A 25 17.72 9.19 -9.63
N TYR A 26 16.67 8.97 -8.85
CA TYR A 26 16.40 7.68 -8.23
C TYR A 26 16.18 6.57 -9.27
N TYR A 27 15.50 6.86 -10.39
CA TYR A 27 15.37 5.92 -11.49
C TYR A 27 16.69 5.60 -12.17
N MET A 28 17.52 6.61 -12.43
CA MET A 28 18.84 6.40 -13.02
C MET A 28 19.70 5.52 -12.12
N TRP A 29 19.73 5.81 -10.82
CA TRP A 29 20.44 5.02 -9.83
C TRP A 29 19.94 3.57 -9.76
N CYS A 30 18.63 3.35 -9.72
CA CYS A 30 18.05 1.99 -9.71
C CYS A 30 18.38 1.22 -10.99
N LYS A 31 18.41 1.91 -12.15
CA LYS A 31 18.74 1.31 -13.44
C LYS A 31 20.22 0.93 -13.52
N GLU A 32 21.11 1.83 -13.12
CA GLU A 32 22.57 1.61 -13.12
C GLU A 32 22.98 0.45 -12.21
N ASN A 33 22.32 0.31 -11.07
CA ASN A 33 22.59 -0.76 -10.10
C ASN A 33 21.76 -2.05 -10.36
N SER A 34 21.01 -2.11 -11.46
CA SER A 34 20.15 -3.26 -11.81
C SER A 34 19.09 -3.63 -10.75
N TYR A 35 18.56 -2.64 -10.03
CA TYR A 35 17.48 -2.83 -9.05
C TYR A 35 16.08 -2.74 -9.66
N LEU A 36 15.95 -2.17 -10.86
CA LEU A 36 14.67 -2.05 -11.55
C LEU A 36 14.24 -3.43 -12.11
N VAL A 37 13.12 -3.95 -11.62
CA VAL A 37 12.58 -5.26 -12.03
C VAL A 37 11.96 -5.23 -13.44
N PRO A 38 11.08 -4.25 -13.78
CA PRO A 38 10.43 -4.22 -15.08
C PRO A 38 11.41 -3.97 -16.22
N LYS A 39 11.26 -4.71 -17.32
CA LYS A 39 12.03 -4.51 -18.56
C LYS A 39 11.30 -3.69 -19.61
N SER A 40 9.97 -3.60 -19.49
CA SER A 40 9.09 -2.87 -20.41
C SER A 40 7.99 -2.12 -19.65
N TRP A 41 7.41 -1.08 -20.25
CA TRP A 41 6.34 -0.28 -19.60
C TRP A 41 5.13 -1.09 -19.14
N PRO A 42 4.63 -2.10 -19.89
CA PRO A 42 3.50 -2.91 -19.44
C PRO A 42 3.75 -3.65 -18.12
N GLU A 43 5.01 -3.95 -17.79
CA GLU A 43 5.37 -4.66 -16.54
C GLU A 43 5.31 -3.76 -15.29
N TRP A 44 5.08 -2.44 -15.45
CA TRP A 44 4.95 -1.50 -14.33
C TRP A 44 3.58 -1.58 -13.66
N VAL A 45 2.61 -2.20 -14.33
CA VAL A 45 1.25 -2.39 -13.83
C VAL A 45 0.89 -3.86 -13.79
N ASP A 46 -0.06 -4.22 -12.94
CA ASP A 46 -0.63 -5.56 -12.89
C ASP A 46 -1.78 -5.76 -13.88
N GLU A 47 -2.38 -6.95 -13.85
CA GLU A 47 -3.52 -7.32 -14.69
C GLU A 47 -4.76 -6.43 -14.44
N ASN A 48 -4.82 -5.74 -13.30
CA ASN A 48 -5.86 -4.79 -12.93
C ASN A 48 -5.48 -3.33 -13.19
N LEU A 49 -4.36 -3.08 -13.88
CA LEU A 49 -3.77 -1.77 -14.11
C LEU A 49 -3.31 -1.05 -12.82
N GLU A 50 -3.11 -1.79 -11.73
CA GLU A 50 -2.57 -1.25 -10.49
C GLU A 50 -1.03 -1.23 -10.55
N GLN A 51 -0.43 -0.19 -9.96
CA GLN A 51 1.01 -0.04 -9.98
C GLN A 51 1.68 -1.17 -9.18
N ARG A 52 2.62 -1.89 -9.81
CA ARG A 52 3.44 -2.88 -9.12
C ARG A 52 4.56 -2.20 -8.33
N ALA A 53 5.04 -2.87 -7.29
CA ALA A 53 6.36 -2.54 -6.77
C ALA A 53 7.40 -2.97 -7.82
N ILE A 54 8.32 -2.06 -8.17
CA ILE A 54 9.22 -2.21 -9.32
C ILE A 54 10.69 -2.28 -8.94
N ILE A 55 11.01 -2.23 -7.65
CA ILE A 55 12.38 -2.16 -7.14
C ILE A 55 12.69 -3.38 -6.30
N ASN A 56 13.81 -4.02 -6.61
CA ASN A 56 14.31 -5.19 -5.91
C ASN A 56 15.75 -4.93 -5.48
N PHE A 57 15.96 -4.81 -4.16
CA PHE A 57 17.29 -4.63 -3.59
C PHE A 57 17.85 -5.97 -3.10
N PRO A 58 19.19 -6.17 -3.12
CA PRO A 58 19.82 -7.37 -2.57
C PRO A 58 19.43 -7.67 -1.12
N GLN A 59 19.27 -6.62 -0.31
CA GLN A 59 18.92 -6.69 1.11
C GLN A 59 17.43 -6.52 1.41
N LEU A 60 16.60 -6.22 0.39
CA LEU A 60 15.17 -5.98 0.57
C LEU A 60 14.44 -6.25 -0.74
N SER A 61 13.81 -7.41 -0.81
CA SER A 61 13.15 -7.85 -2.05
C SER A 61 11.83 -7.11 -2.28
N VAL A 62 11.38 -7.09 -3.54
CA VAL A 62 10.07 -6.53 -3.90
C VAL A 62 8.92 -7.17 -3.11
N ASP A 63 8.97 -8.49 -2.92
CA ASP A 63 7.96 -9.23 -2.14
C ASP A 63 7.99 -8.85 -0.67
N GLU A 64 9.18 -8.62 -0.11
CA GLU A 64 9.31 -8.16 1.26
C GLU A 64 8.79 -6.73 1.45
N ILE A 65 9.03 -5.84 0.48
CA ILE A 65 8.43 -4.50 0.47
C ILE A 65 6.90 -4.59 0.49
N ASN A 66 6.32 -5.40 -0.41
CA ASN A 66 4.87 -5.60 -0.47
C ASN A 66 4.33 -6.15 0.85
N ARG A 67 4.99 -7.14 1.44
CA ARG A 67 4.62 -7.70 2.74
C ARG A 67 4.66 -6.65 3.85
N LEU A 68 5.64 -5.75 3.85
CA LEU A 68 5.76 -4.67 4.82
C LEU A 68 4.67 -3.60 4.65
N VAL A 69 4.30 -3.28 3.41
CA VAL A 69 3.17 -2.40 3.09
C VAL A 69 1.86 -3.01 3.62
N ASP A 70 1.59 -4.28 3.30
CA ASP A 70 0.42 -5.01 3.78
C ASP A 70 0.36 -5.06 5.30
N LYS A 71 1.50 -5.37 5.92
CA LYS A 71 1.63 -5.36 7.37
C LYS A 71 1.28 -3.98 7.93
N GLY A 72 1.86 -2.91 7.39
CA GLY A 72 1.59 -1.54 7.83
C GLY A 72 0.11 -1.16 7.73
N LEU A 73 -0.54 -1.50 6.61
CA LEU A 73 -1.97 -1.27 6.39
C LEU A 73 -2.83 -2.04 7.40
N LYS A 74 -2.60 -3.34 7.58
CA LYS A 74 -3.34 -4.17 8.56
C LYS A 74 -3.13 -3.66 9.98
N ASP A 75 -1.87 -3.51 10.37
CA ASP A 75 -1.46 -3.11 11.71
C ASP A 75 -2.00 -1.72 12.09
N PHE A 76 -2.08 -0.79 11.14
CA PHE A 76 -2.62 0.55 11.38
C PHE A 76 -4.15 0.59 11.36
N TYR A 77 -4.81 0.00 10.36
CA TYR A 77 -6.26 0.13 10.17
C TYR A 77 -7.09 -0.81 11.05
N LEU A 78 -6.54 -1.97 11.43
CA LEU A 78 -7.21 -2.92 12.32
C LEU A 78 -6.91 -2.69 13.81
N ARG A 79 -6.09 -1.68 14.16
CA ARG A 79 -5.85 -1.36 15.59
C ARG A 79 -7.16 -0.89 16.26
N PRO A 80 -7.47 -1.31 17.49
CA PRO A 80 -8.75 -1.00 18.14
C PRO A 80 -9.08 0.49 18.17
N ARG A 81 -8.09 1.34 18.46
CA ARG A 81 -8.24 2.80 18.47
C ARG A 81 -8.73 3.33 17.12
N GLN A 82 -8.17 2.84 16.01
CA GLN A 82 -8.56 3.28 14.68
C GLN A 82 -9.98 2.86 14.34
N MET A 83 -10.36 1.63 14.68
CA MET A 83 -11.72 1.14 14.49
C MET A 83 -12.73 2.01 15.26
N ILE A 84 -12.42 2.40 16.51
CA ILE A 84 -13.25 3.31 17.30
C ILE A 84 -13.38 4.68 16.62
N ILE A 85 -12.27 5.27 16.14
CA ILE A 85 -12.28 6.55 15.42
C ILE A 85 -13.16 6.44 14.16
N MET A 86 -12.98 5.36 13.38
CA MET A 86 -13.77 5.13 12.17
C MET A 86 -15.26 5.02 12.45
N LEU A 87 -15.66 4.36 13.56
CA LEU A 87 -17.06 4.25 13.97
C LEU A 87 -17.62 5.59 14.46
N LYS A 88 -16.87 6.33 15.28
CA LYS A 88 -17.28 7.66 15.78
C LYS A 88 -17.48 8.69 14.66
N ASN A 89 -16.76 8.54 13.56
CA ASN A 89 -16.85 9.44 12.41
C ASN A 89 -18.03 9.14 11.47
N ILE A 90 -18.89 8.16 11.78
CA ILE A 90 -20.13 7.91 11.03
C ILE A 90 -21.17 8.95 11.44
N LYS A 91 -21.61 9.80 10.51
CA LYS A 91 -22.62 10.85 10.76
C LYS A 91 -23.86 10.71 9.90
N SER A 92 -23.80 9.93 8.83
CA SER A 92 -24.88 9.79 7.86
C SER A 92 -25.01 8.35 7.35
N TRP A 93 -26.15 8.05 6.72
CA TRP A 93 -26.32 6.78 5.99
C TRP A 93 -25.20 6.65 4.95
N THR A 94 -24.94 7.69 4.16
CA THR A 94 -23.88 7.69 3.14
C THR A 94 -22.53 7.25 3.68
N ASP A 95 -22.15 7.67 4.90
CA ASP A 95 -20.89 7.23 5.54
C ASP A 95 -20.86 5.72 5.79
N ILE A 96 -21.99 5.13 6.19
CA ILE A 96 -22.14 3.68 6.38
C ILE A 96 -21.93 2.96 5.05
N LYS A 97 -22.57 3.46 3.98
CA LYS A 97 -22.45 2.94 2.60
C LYS A 97 -20.99 2.94 2.14
N THR A 98 -20.30 4.07 2.31
CA THR A 98 -18.90 4.25 1.95
C THR A 98 -17.97 3.35 2.78
N LYS A 99 -18.20 3.25 4.09
CA LYS A 99 -17.39 2.39 4.96
C LYS A 99 -17.59 0.90 4.68
N PHE A 100 -18.82 0.48 4.35
CA PHE A 100 -19.07 -0.90 3.93
C PHE A 100 -18.37 -1.22 2.62
N TYR A 101 -18.39 -0.30 1.65
CA TYR A 101 -17.63 -0.44 0.41
C TYR A 101 -16.11 -0.54 0.67
N GLY A 102 -15.58 0.36 1.51
CA GLY A 102 -14.17 0.35 1.91
C GLY A 102 -13.77 -0.94 2.61
N LEU A 103 -14.61 -1.44 3.52
CA LEU A 103 -14.40 -2.71 4.21
C LEU A 103 -14.38 -3.89 3.22
N LYS A 104 -15.34 -3.93 2.28
CA LYS A 104 -15.36 -4.94 1.21
C LYS A 104 -14.11 -4.87 0.34
N SER A 105 -13.67 -3.66 -0.04
CA SER A 105 -12.46 -3.45 -0.82
C SER A 105 -11.21 -3.93 -0.08
N PHE A 106 -11.11 -3.63 1.23
CA PHE A 106 -10.03 -4.08 2.09
C PHE A 106 -9.98 -5.61 2.21
N PHE A 107 -11.13 -6.25 2.42
CA PHE A 107 -11.18 -7.71 2.47
C PHE A 107 -10.84 -8.36 1.13
N ASN A 108 -11.34 -7.83 0.02
CA ASN A 108 -11.02 -8.33 -1.32
C ASN A 108 -9.51 -8.24 -1.61
N TYR A 109 -8.88 -7.12 -1.23
CA TYR A 109 -7.44 -6.93 -1.36
C TYR A 109 -6.65 -8.03 -0.61
N PHE A 110 -7.06 -8.36 0.62
CA PHE A 110 -6.35 -9.36 1.44
C PHE A 110 -6.79 -10.81 1.24
N SER A 111 -7.95 -11.07 0.65
CA SER A 111 -8.41 -12.43 0.36
C SER A 111 -7.77 -13.01 -0.90
N GLY A 112 -6.97 -12.22 -1.63
CA GLY A 112 -6.42 -12.63 -2.93
C GLY A 112 -7.51 -12.93 -3.95
N ALA A 113 -8.74 -12.44 -3.72
CA ALA A 113 -9.83 -12.54 -4.67
C ALA A 113 -9.47 -11.64 -5.85
N LYS A 114 -8.78 -12.24 -6.83
CA LYS A 114 -8.61 -11.69 -8.17
C LYS A 114 -9.97 -11.17 -8.64
N LYS A 115 -10.01 -9.90 -9.02
CA LYS A 115 -11.08 -9.41 -9.89
C LYS A 115 -10.92 -10.01 -11.27
#